data_AF-F3B6T6-F1
#
_entry.id   AF-F3B6T6-F1
#
_cell.length_a   1.000
_cell.length_b   1.000
_cell.length_c   1.000
_cell.angle_alpha   90.00
_cell.angle_beta   90.00
_cell.angle_gamma   90.00
#
_symmetry.space_group_name_H-M   'P 1'
#
loop_
_entity.id
_entity.type
_entity.pdbx_description
1 polymer ?
#
loop_
_entity_poly.entity_id
_entity_poly.type
_entity_poly.pdbx_seq_one_letter_code
_entity_poly.pdbx_strand_id
1 'polypeptide(L)'
;ENRDEYETIKFNDNRISKLAGQNGKSFISGVKLEIGNMVCCRKLPKNEGGTDDYDNLMWITEKEKELITKVEISGKDLVGVELDNKAKKKLNSLRLLMENLPI
;
A
#
# COMPACT_ATOMS: atom_id res chain seq x y z
N GLU A 1 -21.10 -0.94 0.77
CA GLU A 1 -20.86 -0.97 2.22
C GLU A 1 -19.39 -0.62 2.48
N ASN A 2 -19.06 0.24 3.45
CA ASN A 2 -17.69 0.74 3.67
C ASN A 2 -16.93 -0.06 4.76
N ARG A 3 -17.48 -1.19 5.21
CA ARG A 3 -16.85 -2.06 6.21
C ARG A 3 -16.34 -3.31 5.52
N ASP A 4 -15.13 -3.73 5.86
CA ASP A 4 -14.63 -5.05 5.52
C ASP A 4 -14.94 -6.00 6.69
N GLU A 5 -15.81 -6.98 6.42
CA GLU A 5 -16.30 -7.92 7.42
C GLU A 5 -15.22 -8.88 7.92
N TYR A 6 -14.15 -9.07 7.14
CA TYR A 6 -13.03 -9.95 7.48
C TYR A 6 -11.94 -9.24 8.29
N GLU A 7 -12.11 -7.94 8.54
CA GLU A 7 -11.14 -7.12 9.24
C GLU A 7 -11.63 -6.64 10.61
N THR A 8 -10.66 -6.31 11.48
CA THR A 8 -10.97 -5.88 12.84
C THR A 8 -11.70 -4.54 12.86
N ILE A 9 -12.40 -4.24 13.94
CA ILE A 9 -13.03 -2.91 14.16
C ILE A 9 -11.96 -1.82 14.05
N LYS A 10 -10.81 -2.02 14.72
CA LYS A 10 -9.68 -1.09 14.72
C LYS A 10 -9.14 -0.85 13.31
N PHE A 11 -9.01 -1.88 12.49
CA PHE A 11 -8.56 -1.73 11.10
C PHE A 11 -9.56 -0.91 10.28
N ASN A 12 -10.86 -1.23 10.38
CA ASN A 12 -11.93 -0.53 9.67
C ASN A 12 -12.02 0.96 10.07
N ASP A 13 -11.84 1.29 11.34
CA ASP A 13 -11.83 2.67 11.81
C ASP A 13 -10.56 3.41 11.34
N ASN A 14 -9.39 2.79 11.53
CA ASN A 14 -8.11 3.42 11.20
C ASN A 14 -7.93 3.61 9.69
N ARG A 15 -8.44 2.73 8.82
CA ARG A 15 -8.29 2.91 7.37
C ARG A 15 -9.03 4.15 6.88
N ILE A 16 -10.19 4.49 7.45
CA ILE A 16 -10.94 5.70 7.08
C ILE A 16 -10.12 6.94 7.46
N SER A 17 -9.65 6.98 8.72
CA SER A 17 -8.75 8.04 9.20
C SER A 17 -7.49 8.14 8.35
N LYS A 18 -6.92 7.00 7.93
CA LYS A 18 -5.69 6.96 7.12
C LYS A 18 -5.90 7.53 5.73
N LEU A 19 -7.03 7.22 5.09
CA LEU A 19 -7.37 7.77 3.79
C LEU A 19 -7.50 9.30 3.86
N ALA A 20 -8.17 9.80 4.91
CA ALA A 20 -8.30 11.23 5.15
C ALA A 20 -6.93 11.89 5.41
N GLY A 21 -6.09 11.30 6.27
CA GLY A 21 -4.74 11.81 6.56
C GLY A 21 -3.76 11.72 5.39
N GLN A 22 -4.04 10.87 4.39
CA GLN A 22 -3.32 10.82 3.12
C GLN A 22 -3.92 11.75 2.05
N ASN A 23 -4.94 12.54 2.39
CA ASN A 23 -5.68 13.42 1.47
C ASN A 23 -6.20 12.68 0.23
N GLY A 24 -6.61 11.41 0.38
CA GLY A 24 -7.06 10.57 -0.73
C GLY A 24 -5.98 10.27 -1.77
N LYS A 25 -4.70 10.30 -1.39
CA LYS A 25 -3.56 10.02 -2.28
C LYS A 25 -2.83 8.75 -1.87
N SER A 26 -2.19 8.10 -2.84
CA SER A 26 -1.32 6.95 -2.57
C SER A 26 -0.17 7.35 -1.65
N PHE A 27 0.13 6.49 -0.67
CA PHE A 27 1.28 6.65 0.21
C PHE A 27 2.61 6.61 -0.57
N ILE A 28 2.67 5.88 -1.69
CA ILE A 28 3.90 5.65 -2.46
C ILE A 28 4.07 6.76 -3.49
N SER A 29 3.26 6.76 -4.54
CA SER A 29 3.36 7.71 -5.67
C SER A 29 2.76 9.09 -5.39
N GLY A 30 1.86 9.22 -4.42
CA GLY A 30 1.13 10.47 -4.19
C GLY A 30 0.05 10.77 -5.22
N VAL A 31 -0.22 9.87 -6.17
CA VAL A 31 -1.34 10.01 -7.11
C VAL A 31 -2.67 9.96 -6.37
N LYS A 32 -3.71 10.59 -6.93
CA LYS A 32 -5.05 10.52 -6.37
C LYS A 32 -5.57 9.09 -6.47
N LEU A 33 -6.14 8.59 -5.37
CA LEU A 33 -6.77 7.28 -5.32
C LEU A 33 -8.17 7.36 -5.90
N GLU A 34 -8.53 6.34 -6.67
CA GLU A 34 -9.84 6.20 -7.29
C GLU A 34 -10.58 5.01 -6.70
N ILE A 35 -11.90 5.15 -6.55
CA ILE A 35 -12.75 4.04 -6.12
C ILE A 35 -12.64 2.93 -7.17
N GLY A 36 -12.28 1.72 -6.73
CA GLY A 36 -12.00 0.58 -7.62
C GLY A 36 -10.53 0.41 -8.01
N ASN A 37 -9.67 1.40 -7.74
CA ASN A 37 -8.21 1.31 -7.88
C ASN A 37 -7.51 1.86 -6.63
N MET A 38 -7.90 1.34 -5.47
CA MET A 38 -7.31 1.69 -4.20
C MET A 38 -7.49 0.56 -3.19
N VAL A 39 -6.48 0.36 -2.37
CA VAL A 39 -6.46 -0.70 -1.37
C VAL A 39 -5.71 -0.24 -0.12
N CYS A 40 -6.27 -0.57 1.05
CA CYS A 40 -5.62 -0.33 2.33
C CYS A 40 -4.79 -1.56 2.69
N CYS A 41 -3.49 -1.36 2.88
CA CYS A 41 -2.56 -2.41 3.24
C CYS A 41 -1.92 -2.11 4.60
N ARG A 42 -1.43 -3.15 5.26
CA ARG A 42 -0.45 -3.02 6.34
C ARG A 42 0.94 -2.88 5.72
N LYS A 43 1.81 -2.05 6.30
CA LYS A 43 3.21 -1.94 5.88
C LYS A 43 4.00 -3.17 6.29
N LEU A 44 3.80 -3.62 7.54
CA LEU A 44 4.27 -4.90 8.04
C LEU A 44 3.05 -5.85 8.17
N PRO A 45 3.08 -7.04 7.56
CA PRO A 45 2.02 -8.04 7.70
C PRO A 45 1.80 -8.52 9.13
N LYS A 46 0.60 -9.04 9.44
CA LYS A 46 0.25 -9.55 10.78
C LYS A 46 1.10 -10.76 11.19
N ASN A 47 1.41 -11.65 10.26
CA ASN A 47 2.27 -12.82 10.48
C ASN A 47 3.73 -12.44 10.78
N GLU A 48 4.14 -11.20 10.51
CA GLU A 48 5.47 -10.67 10.80
C GLU A 48 5.47 -9.68 11.98
N GLY A 49 4.38 -9.66 12.77
CA GLY A 49 4.25 -8.80 13.95
C GLY A 49 3.65 -7.42 13.68
N GLY A 50 3.16 -7.17 12.47
CA GLY A 50 2.42 -5.95 12.14
C GLY A 50 1.05 -5.87 12.82
N THR A 51 0.61 -4.64 13.09
CA THR A 51 -0.64 -4.36 13.83
C THR A 51 -1.67 -3.63 12.97
N ASP A 52 -2.87 -3.43 13.51
CA ASP A 52 -3.94 -2.60 12.92
C ASP A 52 -3.82 -1.12 13.34
N ASP A 53 -2.65 -0.71 13.85
CA ASP A 53 -2.38 0.68 14.22
C ASP A 53 -2.32 1.59 13.00
N TYR A 54 -2.80 2.82 13.17
CA TYR A 54 -2.83 3.85 12.15
C TYR A 54 -1.51 4.00 11.40
N ASP A 55 -0.38 3.96 12.10
CA ASP A 55 0.96 4.15 11.51
C ASP A 55 1.42 2.97 10.65
N ASN A 56 0.90 1.77 10.92
CA ASN A 56 1.16 0.57 10.12
C ASN A 56 0.24 0.48 8.89
N LEU A 57 -0.82 1.29 8.78
CA LEU A 57 -1.69 1.29 7.61
C LEU A 57 -1.17 2.23 6.52
N MET A 58 -1.51 1.92 5.27
CA MET A 58 -1.30 2.79 4.12
C MET A 58 -2.36 2.53 3.05
N TRP A 59 -2.85 3.58 2.42
CA TRP A 59 -3.61 3.46 1.16
C TRP A 59 -2.69 3.62 -0.04
N ILE A 60 -2.82 2.72 -0.99
CA ILE A 60 -2.06 2.67 -2.25
C ILE A 60 -3.00 2.23 -3.38
N THR A 61 -2.53 2.29 -4.62
CA THR A 61 -3.23 1.70 -5.77
C THR A 61 -3.09 0.18 -5.78
N GLU A 62 -3.98 -0.52 -6.49
CA GLU A 62 -3.88 -1.97 -6.66
C GLU A 62 -2.58 -2.35 -7.39
N LYS A 63 -2.15 -1.53 -8.35
CA LYS A 63 -0.90 -1.75 -9.08
C LYS A 63 0.32 -1.63 -8.17
N GLU A 64 0.35 -0.64 -7.28
CA GLU A 64 1.42 -0.52 -6.30
C GLU A 64 1.45 -1.70 -5.32
N LYS A 65 0.28 -2.20 -4.88
CA LYS A 65 0.19 -3.41 -4.05
C LYS A 65 0.79 -4.62 -4.77
N GLU A 66 0.43 -4.84 -6.02
CA GLU A 66 1.02 -5.89 -6.87
C GLU A 66 2.54 -5.78 -6.92
N LEU A 67 3.07 -4.57 -7.16
CA LEU A 67 4.50 -4.29 -7.18
C LEU A 67 5.17 -4.44 -5.80
N ILE A 68 4.48 -4.46 -4.67
CA ILE A 68 5.10 -4.77 -3.37
C ILE A 68 5.22 -6.28 -3.20
N THR A 69 4.15 -7.03 -3.51
CA THR A 69 4.02 -8.44 -3.18
C THR A 69 4.68 -9.37 -4.20
N LYS A 70 4.88 -8.91 -5.44
CA LYS A 70 5.45 -9.74 -6.50
C LYS A 70 6.94 -10.02 -6.24
N VAL A 71 7.33 -11.28 -6.17
CA VAL A 71 8.72 -11.70 -5.90
C VAL A 71 9.68 -11.10 -6.93
N GLU A 72 9.40 -11.33 -8.21
CA GLU A 72 10.19 -10.81 -9.33
C GLU A 72 9.40 -9.78 -10.14
N ILE A 73 10.03 -8.63 -10.40
CA ILE A 73 9.45 -7.58 -11.24
C ILE A 73 10.18 -7.55 -12.58
N SER A 74 9.39 -7.49 -13.65
CA SER A 74 9.86 -7.30 -15.01
C SER A 74 9.49 -5.92 -15.54
N GLY A 75 10.10 -5.48 -16.64
CA GLY A 75 9.76 -4.21 -17.28
C GLY A 75 8.27 -4.09 -17.68
N LYS A 76 7.58 -5.20 -17.93
CA LYS A 76 6.14 -5.23 -18.25
C LYS A 76 5.27 -4.79 -17.07
N ASP A 77 5.73 -5.04 -15.85
CA ASP A 77 4.99 -4.72 -14.62
C ASP A 77 5.03 -3.22 -14.31
N LEU A 78 6.06 -2.53 -14.81
CA LEU A 78 6.27 -1.09 -14.60
C LEU A 78 5.61 -0.23 -15.69
N VAL A 79 5.01 -0.84 -16.71
CA VAL A 79 4.31 -0.12 -17.79
C VAL A 79 3.14 0.68 -17.20
N GLY A 80 3.12 1.99 -17.46
CA GLY A 80 2.07 2.90 -17.00
C GLY A 80 2.17 3.28 -15.52
N VAL A 81 3.26 2.92 -14.83
CA VAL A 81 3.49 3.30 -13.43
C VAL A 81 4.53 4.41 -13.36
N GLU A 82 4.07 5.62 -13.05
CA GLU A 82 4.96 6.76 -12.85
C GLU A 82 5.50 6.78 -11.42
N LEU A 83 6.75 6.34 -11.26
CA LEU A 83 7.45 6.37 -9.98
C LEU A 83 8.60 7.38 -10.04
N ASP A 84 8.44 8.50 -9.35
CA ASP A 84 9.55 9.41 -9.09
C ASP A 84 10.58 8.76 -8.13
N ASN A 85 11.72 9.43 -7.93
CA ASN A 85 12.78 8.91 -7.05
C ASN A 85 12.31 8.70 -5.60
N LYS A 86 11.32 9.45 -5.13
CA LYS A 86 10.78 9.34 -3.76
C LYS A 86 9.83 8.14 -3.66
N ALA A 87 8.97 7.96 -4.65
CA ALA A 87 8.06 6.83 -4.77
C ALA A 87 8.83 5.53 -4.92
N LYS A 88 9.87 5.47 -5.77
CA LYS A 88 10.75 4.30 -5.91
C LYS A 88 11.41 3.93 -4.58
N LYS A 89 11.94 4.91 -3.83
CA LYS A 89 12.52 4.65 -2.50
C LYS A 89 11.51 4.02 -1.54
N LYS A 90 10.30 4.58 -1.46
CA LYS A 90 9.23 4.02 -0.60
C LYS A 90 8.83 2.61 -1.03
N LEU A 91 8.63 2.39 -2.33
CA LEU A 91 8.27 1.08 -2.88
C LEU A 91 9.35 0.05 -2.57
N ASN A 92 10.62 0.39 -2.78
CA ASN A 92 11.74 -0.51 -2.49
C ASN A 92 11.88 -0.81 -1.01
N SER A 93 11.66 0.17 -0.12
CA SER A 93 11.61 -0.09 1.33
C SER A 93 10.50 -1.07 1.70
N LEU A 94 9.32 -0.98 1.08
CA LEU A 94 8.21 -1.91 1.34
C LEU A 94 8.47 -3.30 0.74
N ARG A 95 9.10 -3.38 -0.44
CA ARG A 95 9.51 -4.66 -1.04
C ARG A 95 10.51 -5.40 -0.15
N LEU A 96 11.51 -4.69 0.38
CA LEU A 96 12.51 -5.27 1.28
C LEU A 96 11.92 -5.79 2.60
N LEU A 97 10.85 -5.15 3.12
CA LEU A 97 10.14 -5.66 4.30
C LEU A 97 9.49 -7.03 4.06
N MET A 98 9.09 -7.30 2.82
CA MET A 98 8.49 -8.57 2.39
C MET A 98 9.55 -9.54 1.83
N GLU A 99 10.84 -9.29 2.09
CA GLU A 99 11.97 -10.06 1.55
C GLU A 99 12.07 -10.08 0.01
N ASN A 100 11.43 -9.13 -0.68
CA ASN A 100 11.47 -9.00 -2.13
C ASN A 100 12.62 -8.08 -2.59
N LEU A 101 13.20 -8.36 -3.76
CA LEU A 101 14.25 -7.53 -4.37
C LEU A 101 13.73 -6.15 -4.77
N PRO A 102 14.50 -5.06 -4.58
CA PRO A 102 14.13 -3.73 -5.05
C PRO A 102 14.04 -3.67 -6.59
N ILE A 103 13.24 -2.73 -7.10
CA ILE A 103 13.18 -2.37 -8.53
C ILE A 103 14.23 -1.33 -8.90
#